data_AF-A0A3A8ZC34-F1
#
_entry.id   AF-A0A3A8ZC34-F1
#
_cell.length_a   1.000
_cell.length_b   1.000
_cell.length_c   1.000
_cell.angle_alpha   90.00
_cell.angle_beta   90.00
_cell.angle_gamma   90.00
#
_symmetry.space_group_name_H-M   'P 1'
#
loop_
_entity.id
_entity.type
_entity.pdbx_description
1 polymer ?
#
loop_
_entity_poly.entity_id
_entity_poly.type
_entity_poly.pdbx_seq_one_letter_code
_entity_poly.pdbx_strand_id
1 'polypeptide(L)' 'MKKIREQTAILRGKIPFEFATSIHKDVTERLAQINPSLAAEARKVLDVNKSERHIRGGLATREKYLHQHMC' A
#
# COMPACT_ATOMS: atom_id res chain seq x y z
N MET A 1 -19.81 -1.64 8.45
CA MET A 1 -18.81 -1.38 7.37
C MET A 1 -18.24 0.06 7.41
N LYS A 2 -17.95 0.63 8.58
CA LYS A 2 -17.42 2.01 8.71
C LYS A 2 -16.01 2.09 9.31
N LYS A 3 -15.25 0.99 9.35
CA LYS A 3 -13.92 0.93 10.01
C LYS A 3 -12.71 0.92 9.07
N ILE A 4 -12.93 0.89 7.75
CA ILE A 4 -11.83 0.76 6.75
C ILE A 4 -11.42 2.13 6.18
N ARG A 5 -12.20 3.19 6.39
CA ARG A 5 -11.95 4.52 5.78
C ARG A 5 -10.99 5.42 6.55
N GLU A 6 -10.66 5.10 7.79
CA GLU A 6 -9.86 6.00 8.65
C GLU A 6 -8.34 5.75 8.55
N GLN A 7 -7.89 4.56 8.10
CA GLN A 7 -6.46 4.27 7.97
C GLN A 7 -5.82 4.82 6.68
N THR A 8 -6.62 5.23 5.69
CA THR A 8 -6.14 5.71 4.38
C THR A 8 -5.76 7.20 4.33
N ALA A 9 -5.76 7.91 5.46
CA ALA A 9 -5.54 9.36 5.48
C ALA A 9 -4.05 9.80 5.49
N ILE A 10 -3.09 8.91 5.82
CA ILE A 10 -1.68 9.30 6.02
C ILE A 10 -0.89 9.41 4.70
N LEU A 11 -1.43 8.91 3.58
CA LEU A 11 -0.70 8.76 2.30
C LEU A 11 -1.13 9.75 1.19
N ARG A 12 -1.75 10.88 1.52
CA ARG A 12 -2.05 11.92 0.51
C ARG A 12 -0.81 12.70 0.03
N GLY A 13 0.32 12.59 0.73
CA GLY A 13 1.63 12.98 0.21
C GLY A 13 2.27 11.79 -0.50
N LYS A 14 2.62 11.95 -1.78
CA LYS A 14 3.34 10.96 -2.57
C LYS A 14 4.70 10.72 -1.88
N ILE A 15 4.82 9.67 -1.08
CA ILE A 15 6.06 9.37 -0.35
C ILE A 15 7.15 9.06 -1.39
N PRO A 16 8.35 9.69 -1.32
CA PRO A 16 9.44 9.38 -2.23
C PRO A 16 9.85 7.91 -2.12
N PHE A 17 10.27 7.32 -3.24
CA PHE A 17 10.60 5.90 -3.34
C PHE A 17 11.64 5.45 -2.30
N GLU A 18 12.59 6.32 -1.97
CA GLU A 18 13.64 6.08 -0.97
C GLU A 18 13.09 5.86 0.44
N PHE A 19 12.04 6.60 0.83
CA PHE A 19 11.37 6.39 2.10
C PHE A 19 10.47 5.15 2.07
N ALA A 20 9.84 4.85 0.93
CA ALA A 20 9.01 3.66 0.81
C ALA A 20 9.81 2.36 1.02
N THR A 21 11.01 2.25 0.44
CA THR A 21 11.88 1.08 0.62
C THR A 21 12.42 0.97 2.05
N SER A 22 12.76 2.11 2.67
CA SER A 22 13.21 2.19 4.05
C SER A 22 12.11 1.78 5.03
N ILE A 23 10.89 2.31 4.86
CA ILE A 23 9.70 1.93 5.63
C ILE A 23 9.40 0.44 5.45
N HIS A 24 9.49 -0.09 4.22
CA HIS A 24 9.28 -1.51 3.99
C HIS A 24 10.26 -2.37 4.78
N LYS A 25 11.56 -2.03 4.77
CA LYS A 25 12.58 -2.74 5.55
C LYS A 25 12.31 -2.68 7.06
N ASP A 26 11.98 -1.50 7.59
CA ASP A 26 11.69 -1.35 9.01
C ASP A 26 10.45 -2.13 9.46
N VAL A 27 9.40 -2.16 8.65
CA VAL A 27 8.15 -2.89 8.97
C VAL A 27 8.32 -4.41 8.87
N THR A 28 9.14 -4.91 7.95
CA THR A 28 9.33 -6.36 7.79
C THR A 28 10.41 -6.96 8.67
N GLU A 29 11.49 -6.22 8.94
CA GLU A 29 12.66 -6.75 9.65
C GLU A 29 12.72 -6.22 11.09
N ARG A 30 12.75 -4.90 11.26
CA ARG A 30 12.95 -4.28 12.57
C ARG A 30 11.73 -4.44 13.48
N LEU A 31 10.53 -4.28 12.94
CA LEU A 31 9.29 -4.39 13.73
C LEU A 31 9.05 -5.83 14.23
N ALA A 32 9.44 -6.84 13.45
CA ALA A 32 9.34 -8.24 13.85
C ALA A 32 10.23 -8.57 15.08
N GLN A 33 11.36 -7.88 15.22
CA GLN A 33 12.28 -8.04 16.35
C GLN A 33 11.82 -7.30 17.61
N ILE A 34 11.19 -6.13 17.46
CA ILE A 34 10.77 -5.27 18.58
C ILE A 34 9.38 -5.69 19.10
N ASN A 35 8.43 -5.95 18.20
CA ASN A 35 7.05 -6.30 18.57
C ASN A 35 6.46 -7.30 17.56
N PRO A 36 6.54 -8.62 17.85
CA PRO A 36 6.05 -9.65 16.94
C PRO A 36 4.53 -9.63 16.77
N SER A 37 3.77 -9.18 17.77
CA SER A 37 2.30 -9.09 17.67
C SER A 37 1.88 -8.03 16.64
N LEU A 38 2.50 -6.85 16.70
CA LEU A 38 2.21 -5.77 15.74
C LEU A 38 2.70 -6.12 14.33
N ALA A 39 3.83 -6.83 14.21
CA ALA A 39 4.33 -7.32 12.92
C ALA A 39 3.34 -8.29 12.24
N ALA A 40 2.66 -9.14 13.01
CA ALA A 40 1.64 -10.04 12.50
C ALA A 40 0.41 -9.28 11.96
N GLU A 41 0.02 -8.18 12.61
CA GLU A 41 -1.05 -7.31 12.11
C GLU A 41 -0.64 -6.56 10.84
N ALA A 42 0.57 -6.00 10.81
CA ALA A 42 1.12 -5.34 9.63
C ALA A 42 1.23 -6.29 8.43
N ARG A 43 1.58 -7.57 8.66
CA ARG A 43 1.61 -8.60 7.62
C ARG A 43 0.24 -8.79 6.96
N LYS A 44 -0.83 -8.87 7.74
CA LYS A 44 -2.21 -8.99 7.21
C LYS A 44 -2.55 -7.83 6.27
N VAL A 45 -2.19 -6.61 6.65
CA VAL A 45 -2.42 -5.40 5.82
C VAL A 45 -1.58 -5.43 4.54
N LEU A 46 -0.31 -5.87 4.62
CA LEU A 46 0.56 -6.02 3.45
C LEU A 46 0.03 -7.07 2.45
N ASP A 47 -0.51 -8.18 2.95
CA ASP A 47 -1.04 -9.25 2.12
C ASP A 47 -2.31 -8.81 1.36
N VAL A 48 -3.21 -8.09 2.03
CA VAL A 48 -4.37 -7.45 1.39
C VAL A 48 -3.92 -6.47 0.31
N ASN A 49 -2.99 -5.56 0.63
CA ASN A 49 -2.45 -4.59 -0.33
C ASN A 49 -1.79 -5.24 -1.56
N LYS A 50 -1.14 -6.40 -1.37
CA LYS A 50 -0.53 -7.18 -2.45
C LYS A 50 -1.59 -7.82 -3.34
N SER A 51 -2.66 -8.37 -2.76
CA SER A 51 -3.79 -8.94 -3.52
C SER A 51 -4.51 -7.88 -4.37
N GLU A 52 -4.73 -6.69 -3.81
CA GLU A 52 -5.39 -5.58 -4.50
C GLU A 52 -4.51 -4.91 -5.57
N ARG A 53 -3.20 -5.15 -5.58
CA ARG A 53 -2.27 -4.57 -6.56
C ARG A 53 -2.68 -4.90 -7.99
N HIS A 54 -3.15 -6.11 -8.25
CA HIS A 54 -3.57 -6.52 -9.60
C HIS A 54 -4.85 -5.82 -10.05
N ILE A 55 -5.80 -5.61 -9.13
CA ILE A 55 -7.02 -4.84 -9.39
C ILE A 55 -6.66 -3.38 -9.70
N ARG A 56 -5.79 -2.77 -8.88
CA ARG A 56 -5.27 -1.41 -9.12
C ARG A 56 -4.50 -1.30 -10.44
N GLY A 57 -3.69 -2.29 -10.77
CA GLY A 57 -2.94 -2.33 -12.03
C GLY A 57 -3.86 -2.39 -13.26
N GLY A 58 -4.90 -3.21 -13.22
CA GLY A 58 -5.91 -3.28 -14.29
C GLY A 58 -6.66 -1.96 -14.48
N LEU A 59 -7.03 -1.29 -13.37
CA LEU A 59 -7.64 0.04 -13.41
C LEU A 59 -6.70 1.09 -14.02
N ALA A 60 -5.42 1.09 -13.63
CA ALA A 60 -4.42 2.01 -14.19
C ALA A 60 -4.21 1.82 -15.70
N THR A 61 -4.20 0.57 -16.18
CA THR A 61 -4.13 0.29 -17.62
C THR A 61 -5.39 0.80 -18.33
N ARG A 62 -6.58 0.50 -17.80
CA ARG A 62 -7.84 1.00 -18.37
C ARG A 62 -7.87 2.51 -18.45
N GLU A 63 -7.51 3.21 -17.37
CA GLU A 63 -7.46 4.68 -17.33
C GLU A 63 -6.44 5.27 -18.31
N LYS A 64 -5.26 4.65 -18.47
CA LYS A 64 -4.26 5.09 -19.46
C LYS A 64 -4.84 5.11 -20.87
N TYR A 65 -5.53 4.04 -21.28
CA TYR A 65 -6.11 3.96 -22.63
C TYR A 65 -7.37 4.83 -22.76
N LEU A 66 -8.15 5.04 -21.69
CA LEU A 66 -9.30 5.95 -21.70
C LEU A 66 -8.88 7.41 -21.92
N HIS A 67 -7.80 7.86 -21.25
CA HIS A 67 -7.28 9.21 -21.39
C HIS A 67 -6.47 9.41 -22.67
N GLN A 68 -5.84 8.36 -23.22
CA GLN A 68 -5.14 8.45 -24.52
C GLN A 68 -6.10 8.60 -25.71
N HIS A 69 -7.39 8.30 -25.55
CA HIS A 69 -8.41 8.49 -26.59
C HIS A 69 -9.16 9.83 -26.53
N MET A 70 -8.92 10.65 -25.51
CA MET A 70 -9.44 12.00 -25.41
C MET A 70 -8.25 12.95 -25.62
N CYS A 71 -8.07 13.41 -26.86
CA CYS A 71 -7.06 14.40 -27.25
C CYS A 71 -7.09 15.66 -26.39
#